data_AF-A0A2H3C6P9-F1
#
_entry.id   AF-A0A2H3C6P9-F1
#
_cell.length_a   1.000
_cell.length_b   1.000
_cell.length_c   1.000
_cell.angle_alpha   90.00
_cell.angle_beta   90.00
_cell.angle_gamma   90.00
#
_symmetry.space_group_name_H-M   'P 1'
#
loop_
_entity.id
_entity.type
_entity.pdbx_description
1 polymer ?
#
loop_
_entity_poly.entity_id
_entity_poly.type
_entity_poly.pdbx_seq_one_letter_code
_entity_poly.pdbx_strand_id
1 'polypeptide(L)'
;MNVHIAKDGEAVRILGAFIGNEVDMAALWLSILDKMQEKFESWESTHPTIEGRQLLIQMYASGFTQFLTRAQGMLSSVLERTQKIVHNFAWDNQGPTPINRTIQSAPIDSGGMQILDIKICNQAIEVMQLKSYLQLGDDHPVAGYVKDAIINRYMQKGTPRAQAQANIFL
;
A
#
# COMPACT_ATOMS: atom_id res chain seq x y z
N MET A 1 -22.48 28.38 3.14
CA MET A 1 -21.83 27.13 2.69
C MET A 1 -20.86 27.51 1.60
N ASN A 2 -19.54 27.50 1.89
CA ASN A 2 -18.52 27.87 0.90
C ASN A 2 -17.95 26.57 0.35
N VAL A 3 -18.25 26.26 -0.91
CA VAL A 3 -17.76 25.05 -1.57
C VAL A 3 -16.43 25.37 -2.21
N HIS A 4 -15.36 24.77 -1.70
CA HIS A 4 -14.03 24.87 -2.28
C HIS A 4 -13.85 23.79 -3.36
N ILE A 5 -13.43 24.21 -4.55
CA ILE A 5 -13.07 23.30 -5.64
C ILE A 5 -11.55 23.35 -5.78
N ALA A 6 -10.90 22.21 -5.54
CA ALA A 6 -9.45 22.08 -5.63
C ALA A 6 -8.97 22.34 -7.06
N LYS A 7 -7.87 23.08 -7.21
CA LYS A 7 -7.22 23.30 -8.50
C LYS A 7 -6.23 22.18 -8.82
N ASP A 8 -5.74 22.16 -10.06
CA ASP A 8 -4.63 21.27 -10.43
C ASP A 8 -3.38 21.59 -9.58
N GLY A 9 -2.68 20.54 -9.17
CA GLY A 9 -1.57 20.62 -8.21
C GLY A 9 -2.02 20.79 -6.74
N GLU A 10 -3.31 20.93 -6.47
CA GLU A 10 -3.85 21.07 -5.11
C GLU A 10 -4.39 19.74 -4.59
N ALA A 11 -3.81 19.26 -3.49
CA ALA A 11 -4.29 18.07 -2.78
C ALA A 11 -5.26 18.46 -1.66
N VAL A 12 -6.42 17.81 -1.61
CA VAL A 12 -7.37 17.91 -0.49
C VAL A 12 -7.31 16.65 0.35
N ARG A 13 -7.26 16.84 1.68
CA ARG A 13 -7.28 15.72 2.62
C ARG A 13 -8.71 15.32 2.95
N ILE A 14 -9.08 14.09 2.60
CA ILE A 14 -10.41 13.51 2.82
C ILE A 14 -10.24 12.21 3.62
N LEU A 15 -10.78 12.19 4.84
CA LEU A 15 -10.70 11.03 5.75
C LEU A 15 -9.27 10.50 5.98
N GLY A 16 -8.27 11.39 5.90
CA GLY A 16 -6.87 11.07 6.10
C GLY A 16 -6.09 10.76 4.83
N ALA A 17 -6.75 10.41 3.72
CA ALA A 17 -6.15 10.27 2.40
C ALA A 17 -6.08 11.62 1.68
N PHE A 18 -5.20 11.73 0.69
CA PHE A 18 -5.03 12.92 -0.12
C PHE A 18 -5.50 12.66 -1.54
N ILE A 19 -6.39 13.52 -2.04
CA ILE A 19 -6.98 13.43 -3.37
C ILE A 19 -6.75 14.75 -4.09
N GLY A 20 -6.26 14.71 -5.33
CA GLY A 20 -6.07 15.88 -6.17
C GLY A 20 -5.55 15.50 -7.55
N ASN A 21 -5.76 16.38 -8.52
CA ASN A 21 -5.23 16.21 -9.88
C ASN A 21 -3.83 16.82 -9.97
N GLU A 22 -2.92 16.18 -10.72
CA GLU A 22 -1.53 16.63 -10.92
C GLU A 22 -0.76 16.90 -9.61
N VAL A 23 -1.12 16.19 -8.55
CA VAL A 23 -0.45 16.27 -7.24
C VAL A 23 0.75 15.33 -7.21
N ASP A 24 1.85 15.75 -6.59
CA ASP A 24 2.93 14.85 -6.19
C ASP A 24 2.46 13.91 -5.07
N MET A 25 1.94 12.76 -5.49
CA MET A 25 1.47 11.72 -4.58
C MET A 25 2.59 11.13 -3.72
N ALA A 26 3.87 11.20 -4.12
CA ALA A 26 4.98 10.69 -3.32
C ALA A 26 5.30 11.61 -2.14
N ALA A 27 5.24 12.94 -2.36
CA ALA A 27 5.46 13.93 -1.29
C ALA A 27 4.51 13.76 -0.11
N LEU A 28 3.27 13.31 -0.38
CA LEU A 28 2.23 13.08 0.64
C LEU A 28 2.59 11.95 1.61
N TRP A 29 3.48 11.03 1.21
CA TRP A 29 3.96 9.93 2.06
C TRP A 29 5.11 10.32 2.97
N LEU A 30 5.79 11.45 2.73
CA LEU A 30 6.98 11.85 3.49
C LEU A 30 6.72 11.88 4.99
N SER A 31 5.64 12.55 5.41
CA SER A 31 5.27 12.63 6.84
C SER A 31 5.00 11.28 7.51
N ILE A 32 4.61 10.26 6.74
CA ILE A 32 4.36 8.90 7.26
C ILE A 32 5.66 8.14 7.36
N LEU A 33 6.54 8.28 6.36
CA LEU A 33 7.87 7.68 6.37
C LEU A 33 8.73 8.26 7.50
N ASP A 34 8.66 9.58 7.72
CA ASP A 34 9.40 10.26 8.78
C ASP A 34 8.91 9.77 10.15
N LYS A 35 7.59 9.71 10.38
CA LYS A 35 7.02 9.14 11.61
C LYS A 35 7.40 7.67 11.84
N MET A 36 7.45 6.88 10.77
CA MET A 36 7.88 5.49 10.85
C MET A 36 9.34 5.40 11.30
N GLN A 37 10.19 6.21 10.69
CA GLN A 37 11.61 6.27 11.00
C GLN A 37 11.86 6.74 12.44
N GLU A 38 11.25 7.86 12.86
CA GLU A 38 11.32 8.36 14.24
C GLU A 38 10.89 7.28 15.25
N LYS A 39 9.85 6.51 14.93
CA LYS A 39 9.36 5.46 15.81
C LYS A 39 10.36 4.31 15.94
N PHE A 40 10.96 3.88 14.83
CA PHE A 40 11.99 2.85 14.84
C PHE A 40 13.27 3.31 15.53
N GLU A 41 13.71 4.54 15.31
CA GLU A 41 14.85 5.15 16.02
C GLU A 41 14.60 5.21 17.54
N SER A 42 13.38 5.55 17.96
CA SER A 42 13.01 5.51 19.38
C SER A 42 13.11 4.11 19.96
N TRP A 43 12.66 3.07 19.25
CA TRP A 43 12.76 1.69 19.71
C TRP A 43 14.18 1.14 19.67
N GLU A 44 15.03 1.65 18.78
CA GLU A 44 16.44 1.27 18.71
C GLU A 44 17.16 1.48 20.04
N SER A 45 16.82 2.55 20.78
CA SER A 45 17.38 2.83 22.11
C SER A 45 17.13 1.72 23.14
N THR A 46 16.15 0.84 22.91
CA THR A 46 15.81 -0.30 23.78
C THR A 46 16.57 -1.58 23.42
N HIS A 47 17.37 -1.56 22.34
CA HIS A 47 18.14 -2.70 21.83
C HIS A 47 17.29 -3.98 21.64
N PRO A 48 16.22 -3.92 20.83
CA PRO A 48 15.32 -5.05 20.66
C PRO A 48 16.02 -6.24 19.97
N THR A 49 15.63 -7.45 20.36
CA THR A 49 16.03 -8.68 19.66
C THR A 49 15.46 -8.69 18.25
N ILE A 50 15.90 -9.63 17.41
CA ILE A 50 15.41 -9.74 16.04
C ILE A 50 13.91 -10.07 15.97
N GLU A 51 13.41 -10.89 16.90
CA GLU A 51 11.99 -11.16 17.08
C GLU A 51 11.25 -9.92 17.57
N GLY A 52 11.85 -9.16 18.49
CA GLY A 52 11.31 -7.87 18.93
C GLY A 52 11.16 -6.88 17.76
N ARG A 53 12.19 -6.78 16.91
CA ARG A 53 12.18 -5.95 15.70
C ARG A 53 11.10 -6.41 14.73
N GLN A 54 10.95 -7.72 14.51
CA GLN A 54 9.90 -8.29 13.67
C GLN A 54 8.49 -7.83 14.14
N LEU A 55 8.20 -7.93 15.43
CA LEU A 55 6.92 -7.50 16.01
C LEU A 55 6.70 -5.99 15.88
N LEU A 56 7.75 -5.19 16.15
CA LEU A 56 7.69 -3.73 16.02
C LEU A 56 7.47 -3.30 14.57
N ILE A 57 8.12 -3.95 13.60
CA ILE A 57 7.92 -3.75 12.17
C ILE A 57 6.47 -4.04 11.80
N GLN A 58 5.95 -5.20 12.21
CA GLN A 58 4.57 -5.60 11.93
C GLN A 58 3.57 -4.59 12.50
N MET A 59 3.80 -4.10 13.72
CA MET A 59 2.89 -3.16 14.38
C MET A 59 2.93 -1.77 13.73
N TYR A 60 4.12 -1.20 13.52
CA TYR A 60 4.25 0.19 13.06
C TYR A 60 4.27 0.32 11.54
N ALA A 61 5.07 -0.48 10.82
CA ALA A 61 5.17 -0.33 9.38
C ALA A 61 3.86 -0.72 8.67
N SER A 62 3.23 -1.84 9.06
CA SER A 62 1.91 -2.18 8.52
C SER A 62 0.85 -1.18 8.97
N GLY A 63 0.83 -0.82 10.25
CA GLY A 63 -0.17 0.10 10.80
C GLY A 63 -0.15 1.49 10.15
N PHE A 64 1.03 2.03 9.86
CA PHE A 64 1.18 3.33 9.21
C PHE A 64 0.82 3.33 7.72
N THR A 65 1.04 2.21 7.03
CA THR A 65 0.93 2.18 5.56
C THR A 65 -0.38 1.59 5.06
N GLN A 66 -0.93 0.57 5.73
CA GLN A 66 -2.03 -0.25 5.22
C GLN A 66 -3.28 0.56 4.83
N PHE A 67 -3.71 1.49 5.69
CA PHE A 67 -4.88 2.32 5.40
C PHE A 67 -4.65 3.20 4.17
N LEU A 68 -3.53 3.91 4.12
CA LEU A 68 -3.28 4.87 3.05
C LEU A 68 -3.02 4.15 1.72
N THR A 69 -2.31 3.03 1.73
CA THR A 69 -2.17 2.17 0.55
C THR A 69 -3.54 1.75 0.02
N ARG A 70 -4.46 1.36 0.90
CA ARG A 70 -5.82 0.98 0.49
C ARG A 70 -6.61 2.18 -0.06
N ALA A 71 -6.42 3.37 0.50
CA ALA A 71 -7.22 4.54 0.15
C ALA A 71 -6.76 5.24 -1.15
N GLN A 72 -5.46 5.37 -1.37
CA GLN A 72 -4.89 6.14 -2.49
C GLN A 72 -3.81 5.39 -3.28
N GLY A 73 -3.53 4.13 -2.94
CA GLY A 73 -2.41 3.37 -3.51
C GLY A 73 -1.05 3.79 -2.95
N MET A 74 -0.02 3.01 -3.27
CA MET A 74 1.37 3.31 -2.91
C MET A 74 2.23 3.26 -4.16
N LEU A 75 2.92 4.36 -4.48
CA LEU A 75 3.85 4.43 -5.61
C LEU A 75 5.07 3.54 -5.35
N SER A 76 5.68 3.01 -6.42
CA SER A 76 6.87 2.14 -6.32
C SER A 76 8.02 2.80 -5.56
N SER A 77 8.25 4.10 -5.76
CA SER A 77 9.28 4.86 -5.02
C SER A 77 9.03 4.90 -3.51
N VAL A 78 7.77 5.02 -3.09
CA VAL A 78 7.35 4.99 -1.69
C VAL A 78 7.48 3.59 -1.13
N LEU A 79 7.07 2.57 -1.89
CA LEU A 79 7.23 1.16 -1.52
C LEU A 79 8.71 0.84 -1.25
N GLU A 80 9.58 1.18 -2.19
CA GLU A 80 11.02 0.94 -2.07
C GLU A 80 11.61 1.63 -0.84
N ARG A 81 11.24 2.90 -0.58
CA ARG A 81 11.70 3.64 0.60
C ARG A 81 11.16 3.04 1.90
N THR A 82 9.88 2.70 1.95
CA THR A 82 9.25 2.04 3.12
C THR A 82 9.99 0.74 3.43
N GLN A 83 10.23 -0.06 2.40
CA GLN A 83 10.81 -1.37 2.61
C GLN A 83 12.32 -1.31 2.90
N LYS A 84 12.99 -0.24 2.49
CA LYS A 84 14.34 0.09 2.97
C LYS A 84 14.35 0.46 4.45
N ILE A 85 13.39 1.27 4.93
CA ILE A 85 13.26 1.60 6.36
C ILE A 85 13.04 0.32 7.19
N VAL A 86 12.12 -0.55 6.75
CA VAL A 86 11.85 -1.85 7.39
C VAL A 86 13.11 -2.73 7.43
N HIS A 87 13.81 -2.84 6.30
CA HIS A 87 15.02 -3.66 6.20
C HIS A 87 16.14 -3.14 7.10
N ASN A 88 16.39 -1.84 7.07
CA ASN A 88 17.39 -1.18 7.91
C ASN A 88 17.14 -1.42 9.41
N PHE A 89 15.90 -1.24 9.86
CA PHE A 89 15.55 -1.46 11.27
C PHE A 89 15.60 -2.94 11.68
N ALA A 90 15.25 -3.87 10.77
CA ALA A 90 15.36 -5.30 11.04
C ALA A 90 16.81 -5.73 11.32
N TRP A 91 17.79 -5.06 10.71
CA TRP A 91 19.20 -5.42 10.76
C TRP A 91 20.08 -4.43 11.52
N ASP A 92 19.48 -3.68 12.46
CA ASP A 92 20.21 -2.77 13.35
C ASP A 92 21.11 -1.78 12.59
N ASN A 93 20.72 -1.41 11.36
CA ASN A 93 21.51 -0.56 10.47
C ASN A 93 22.96 -1.04 10.22
N GLN A 94 23.32 -2.30 10.49
CA GLN A 94 24.69 -2.81 10.44
C GLN A 94 25.23 -3.11 9.02
N GLY A 95 24.53 -2.66 7.97
CA GLY A 95 24.99 -2.78 6.58
C GLY A 95 24.50 -4.04 5.85
N PRO A 96 25.31 -4.65 4.95
CA PRO A 96 24.87 -5.76 4.09
C PRO A 96 24.44 -6.97 4.91
N THR A 97 23.25 -7.47 4.60
CA THR A 97 22.62 -8.52 5.40
C THR A 97 23.02 -9.89 4.90
N PRO A 98 23.36 -10.84 5.80
CA PRO A 98 23.81 -12.16 5.38
C PRO A 98 22.67 -13.01 4.78
N ILE A 99 21.42 -12.60 4.99
CA ILE A 99 20.22 -13.32 4.52
C ILE A 99 19.55 -12.53 3.41
N ASN A 100 19.14 -13.24 2.35
CA ASN A 100 18.37 -12.64 1.26
C ASN A 100 16.94 -12.31 1.73
N ARG A 101 16.27 -11.39 1.01
CA ARG A 101 14.93 -10.93 1.39
C ARG A 101 13.88 -12.04 1.42
N THR A 102 13.97 -12.99 0.49
CA THR A 102 12.98 -14.07 0.37
C THR A 102 12.98 -14.96 1.61
N ILE A 103 14.16 -15.31 2.11
CA ILE A 103 14.32 -16.11 3.34
C ILE A 103 13.94 -15.27 4.56
N GLN A 104 14.31 -13.98 4.58
CA GLN A 104 13.96 -13.07 5.67
C GLN A 104 12.43 -12.98 5.91
N SER A 105 11.65 -12.88 4.84
CA SER A 105 10.19 -12.79 4.91
C SER A 105 9.49 -14.14 5.06
N ALA A 106 10.22 -15.25 4.91
CA ALA A 106 9.63 -16.59 4.95
C ALA A 106 9.10 -16.94 6.37
N PRO A 107 8.12 -17.84 6.47
CA PRO A 107 7.61 -18.34 7.74
C PRO A 107 8.69 -18.94 8.67
N ILE A 108 8.48 -18.81 9.98
CA ILE A 108 9.42 -19.31 11.03
C ILE A 108 9.58 -20.84 10.95
N ASP A 109 8.49 -21.56 10.66
CA ASP A 109 8.49 -23.03 10.51
C ASP A 109 9.37 -23.52 9.32
N SER A 110 9.64 -22.63 8.37
CA SER A 110 10.45 -22.88 7.18
C SER A 110 11.88 -22.34 7.34
N GLY A 111 12.28 -21.95 8.55
CA GLY A 111 13.59 -21.37 8.84
C GLY A 111 13.72 -19.89 8.45
N GLY A 112 12.61 -19.23 8.14
CA GLY A 112 12.56 -17.79 7.89
C GLY A 112 12.37 -16.98 9.18
N MET A 113 12.27 -15.66 9.03
CA MET A 113 12.16 -14.72 10.15
C MET A 113 10.82 -13.99 10.19
N GLN A 114 9.95 -14.22 9.19
CA GLN A 114 8.64 -13.61 9.07
C GLN A 114 8.68 -12.07 9.19
N ILE A 115 9.74 -11.46 8.65
CA ILE A 115 9.82 -10.00 8.55
C ILE A 115 8.84 -9.53 7.49
N LEU A 116 8.17 -8.42 7.78
CA LEU A 116 7.14 -7.85 6.92
C LEU A 116 7.67 -7.51 5.52
N ASP A 117 6.99 -8.03 4.50
CA ASP A 117 7.19 -7.64 3.11
C ASP A 117 6.07 -6.69 2.65
N ILE A 118 6.39 -5.40 2.56
CA ILE A 118 5.45 -4.34 2.15
C ILE A 118 4.86 -4.61 0.76
N LYS A 119 5.64 -5.16 -0.17
CA LYS A 119 5.14 -5.49 -1.51
C LYS A 119 4.05 -6.55 -1.43
N ILE A 120 4.25 -7.60 -0.63
CA ILE A 120 3.26 -8.66 -0.45
C ILE A 120 2.01 -8.12 0.25
N CYS A 121 2.17 -7.24 1.24
CA CYS A 121 1.03 -6.58 1.87
C CYS A 121 0.22 -5.74 0.88
N ASN A 122 0.87 -4.97 0.01
CA ASN A 122 0.19 -4.17 -1.00
C ASN A 122 -0.56 -5.07 -2.00
N GLN A 123 0.07 -6.16 -2.45
CA GLN A 123 -0.59 -7.15 -3.32
C GLN A 123 -1.81 -7.76 -2.64
N ALA A 124 -1.71 -8.13 -1.36
CA ALA A 124 -2.85 -8.65 -0.61
C ALA A 124 -4.00 -7.63 -0.50
N ILE A 125 -3.69 -6.33 -0.32
CA ILE A 125 -4.69 -5.25 -0.34
C ILE A 125 -5.38 -5.19 -1.70
N GLU A 126 -4.64 -5.27 -2.80
CA GLU A 126 -5.19 -5.29 -4.17
C GLU A 126 -6.11 -6.50 -4.38
N VAL A 127 -5.70 -7.70 -3.96
CA VAL A 127 -6.53 -8.91 -4.04
C VAL A 127 -7.83 -8.73 -3.25
N MET A 128 -7.78 -8.14 -2.06
CA MET A 128 -8.98 -7.89 -1.26
C MET A 128 -9.91 -6.84 -1.88
N GLN A 129 -9.36 -5.81 -2.53
CA GLN A 129 -10.14 -4.84 -3.30
C GLN A 129 -10.81 -5.49 -4.51
N LEU A 130 -10.08 -6.34 -5.24
CA LEU A 130 -10.61 -7.08 -6.38
C LEU A 130 -11.73 -8.03 -5.95
N LYS A 131 -11.54 -8.77 -4.86
CA LYS A 131 -12.58 -9.64 -4.28
C LYS A 131 -13.86 -8.86 -3.99
N SER A 132 -13.73 -7.68 -3.36
CA SER A 132 -14.88 -6.82 -3.05
C SER A 132 -15.57 -6.30 -4.32
N TYR A 133 -14.80 -5.95 -5.35
CA TYR A 133 -15.34 -5.49 -6.62
C TYR A 133 -16.09 -6.59 -7.38
N LEU A 134 -15.59 -7.83 -7.33
CA LEU A 134 -16.19 -8.98 -8.02
C LEU A 134 -17.38 -9.62 -7.29
N GLN A 135 -17.86 -9.03 -6.18
CA GLN A 135 -19.01 -9.54 -5.45
C GLN A 135 -20.30 -9.18 -6.18
N LEU A 136 -20.99 -10.14 -6.81
CA LEU A 136 -22.14 -9.89 -7.69
C LEU A 136 -23.53 -10.01 -7.03
N GLY A 137 -23.59 -10.28 -5.72
CA GLY A 137 -24.85 -10.42 -4.98
C GLY A 137 -25.40 -9.08 -4.48
N ASP A 138 -26.42 -9.16 -3.62
CA ASP A 138 -27.08 -7.99 -3.00
C ASP A 138 -26.11 -7.09 -2.19
N ASP A 139 -24.95 -7.64 -1.82
CA ASP A 139 -23.86 -6.95 -1.13
C ASP A 139 -22.85 -6.27 -2.08
N HIS A 140 -23.16 -6.11 -3.37
CA HIS A 140 -22.26 -5.46 -4.32
C HIS A 140 -21.99 -4.00 -3.87
N PRO A 141 -20.71 -3.58 -3.74
CA PRO A 141 -20.39 -2.24 -3.30
C PRO A 141 -20.85 -1.20 -4.34
N VAL A 142 -21.49 -0.12 -3.90
CA VAL A 142 -21.94 0.99 -4.78
C VAL A 142 -20.80 1.55 -5.63
N ALA A 143 -19.58 1.59 -5.08
CA ALA A 143 -18.38 2.03 -5.80
C ALA A 143 -18.01 1.10 -6.98
N GLY A 144 -18.48 -0.15 -7.00
CA GLY A 144 -18.29 -1.09 -8.10
C GLY A 144 -18.98 -0.60 -9.37
N TYR A 145 -20.24 -0.17 -9.30
CA TYR A 145 -20.95 0.42 -10.44
C TYR A 145 -20.25 1.64 -11.04
N VAL A 146 -19.66 2.50 -10.20
CA VAL A 146 -18.89 3.66 -10.67
C VAL A 146 -17.63 3.21 -11.40
N LYS A 147 -16.93 2.20 -10.88
CA LYS A 147 -15.75 1.60 -11.55
C LYS A 147 -16.14 0.97 -12.87
N ASP A 148 -17.25 0.25 -12.95
CA ASP A 148 -17.75 -0.35 -14.18
C ASP A 148 -18.01 0.71 -15.25
N ALA A 149 -18.69 1.80 -14.88
CA ALA A 149 -18.95 2.91 -15.80
C ALA A 149 -17.65 3.54 -16.33
N ILE A 150 -16.63 3.68 -15.48
CA ILE A 150 -15.30 4.17 -15.90
C ILE A 150 -14.65 3.19 -16.87
N ILE A 151 -14.54 1.91 -16.51
CA ILE A 151 -13.89 0.87 -17.32
C ILE A 151 -14.57 0.75 -18.69
N ASN A 152 -15.90 0.66 -18.71
CA ASN A 152 -16.69 0.54 -19.95
C ASN A 152 -16.47 1.73 -20.88
N ARG A 153 -16.38 2.96 -20.32
CA ARG A 153 -16.11 4.16 -21.12
C ARG A 153 -14.73 4.14 -21.78
N TYR A 154 -13.71 3.59 -21.11
CA TYR A 154 -12.37 3.46 -21.71
C TYR A 154 -12.30 2.31 -22.71
N MET A 155 -12.98 1.19 -22.46
CA MET A 155 -13.04 0.06 -23.39
C MET A 155 -13.72 0.43 -24.72
N GLN A 156 -14.80 1.22 -24.69
CA GLN A 156 -15.51 1.69 -25.89
C GLN A 156 -14.68 2.64 -26.78
N LYS A 157 -13.64 3.29 -26.23
CA LYS A 157 -12.72 4.14 -26.99
C LYS A 157 -11.59 3.38 -27.68
N GLY A 158 -11.36 2.10 -27.34
CA GLY A 158 -10.40 1.23 -28.01
C GLY A 158 -11.07 0.30 -29.03
N THR A 159 -10.36 -0.11 -30.07
CA THR A 159 -10.87 -1.11 -31.03
C THR A 159 -11.14 -2.43 -30.29
N PRO A 160 -12.39 -2.92 -30.20
CA PRO A 160 -12.66 -4.16 -29.50
C PRO A 160 -11.96 -5.32 -30.22
N ARG A 161 -11.14 -6.11 -29.51
CA ARG A 161 -10.70 -7.41 -30.05
C ARG A 161 -11.95 -8.29 -30.17
N ALA A 162 -12.20 -8.84 -31.35
CA ALA A 162 -13.40 -9.63 -31.67
C ALA A 162 -13.64 -10.87 -30.77
N GLN A 163 -12.67 -11.24 -29.92
CA GLN A 163 -12.75 -12.36 -28.96
C GLN A 163 -12.67 -11.92 -27.50
N ALA A 164 -12.57 -10.63 -27.20
CA ALA A 164 -12.64 -10.14 -25.83
C ALA A 164 -14.11 -10.01 -25.43
N GLN A 165 -14.67 -11.06 -24.83
CA GLN A 165 -15.86 -10.90 -24.01
C GLN A 165 -15.45 -10.04 -22.81
N ALA A 166 -15.74 -8.75 -22.87
CA ALA A 166 -15.92 -7.97 -21.65
C ALA A 166 -17.03 -8.68 -20.87
N ASN A 167 -16.78 -9.05 -19.62
CA ASN A 167 -17.72 -9.80 -18.80
C ASN A 167 -19.14 -9.29 -18.99
N ILE A 168 -19.99 -10.10 -19.62
CA ILE A 168 -21.35 -9.76 -20.05
C ILE A 168 -22.37 -10.00 -18.92
N PHE A 169 -21.90 -10.01 -17.67
CA PHE A 169 -22.77 -9.93 -16.49
C PHE A 169 -22.94 -8.48 -16.01
N LEU A 170 -22.82 -7.54 -16.94
CA LEU A 170 -23.29 -6.15 -16.89
C LEU A 170 -24.13 -5.89 -18.14
#